data_AF-A0A920A834-F1
#
_entry.id   AF-A0A920A834-F1
#
_cell.length_a   1.000
_cell.length_b   1.000
_cell.length_c   1.000
_cell.angle_alpha   90.00
_cell.angle_beta   90.00
_cell.angle_gamma   90.00
#
_symmetry.space_group_name_H-M   'P 1'
#
loop_
_entity.id
_entity.type
_entity.pdbx_description
1 polymer ?
#
loop_
_entity_poly.entity_id
_entity_poly.type
_entity_poly.pdbx_seq_one_letter_code
_entity_poly.pdbx_strand_id
1 'polypeptide(L)' 'MGRIAAGTPIEALQEEINQISVPMEMMRSGEHYALEVHGDSMIDAGIFDGDTAIIQSGNTAENGEIIVALVEGHEAR' A
#
# COMPACT_ATOMS: atom_id res chain seq x y z
N MET A 1 -6.95 11.49 -9.79
CA MET A 1 -6.57 10.05 -9.91
C MET A 1 -5.13 10.00 -10.37
N GLY A 2 -4.20 10.05 -9.42
CA GLY A 2 -2.77 9.97 -9.67
C GLY A 2 -2.35 8.55 -10.01
N ARG A 3 -1.53 8.39 -11.06
CA ARG A 3 -0.88 7.13 -11.41
C ARG A 3 0.45 7.05 -10.69
N ILE A 4 0.65 6.02 -9.87
CA ILE A 4 1.97 5.71 -9.33
C ILE A 4 2.71 4.89 -10.39
N ALA A 5 3.74 5.47 -11.00
CA ALA A 5 4.76 4.71 -11.70
C ALA A 5 5.78 4.22 -10.68
N ALA A 6 6.10 2.93 -10.70
CA ALA A 6 7.13 2.35 -9.84
C ALA A 6 8.48 3.06 -10.07
N GLY A 7 9.08 3.63 -9.01
CA GLY A 7 10.46 4.14 -9.06
C GLY A 7 10.72 5.54 -8.47
N THR A 8 9.71 6.28 -8.01
CA THR A 8 9.93 7.62 -7.41
C THR A 8 9.84 7.55 -5.88
N PRO A 9 10.77 8.19 -5.14
CA PRO A 9 10.69 8.28 -3.68
C PRO A 9 9.33 8.84 -3.23
N ILE A 10 8.76 8.21 -2.19
CA ILE A 10 7.42 8.51 -1.62
C ILE A 10 7.28 9.99 -1.17
N GLU A 11 8.38 10.70 -0.95
CA GLU A 11 8.39 12.06 -0.40
C GLU A 11 7.87 13.16 -1.35
N ALA A 12 7.67 12.90 -2.65
CA ALA A 12 7.40 13.94 -3.64
C ALA A 12 5.92 14.05 -4.13
N LEU A 13 4.99 13.25 -3.60
CA LEU A 13 3.61 13.19 -4.11
C LEU A 13 2.58 13.35 -2.98
N GLN A 14 2.48 14.57 -2.43
CA GLN A 14 1.41 14.97 -1.50
C GLN A 14 0.18 15.58 -2.20
N GLU A 15 0.17 15.66 -3.54
CA GLU A 15 -0.93 16.27 -4.28
C GLU A 15 -1.94 15.20 -4.73
N GLU A 16 -3.16 15.27 -4.17
CA GLU A 16 -4.32 14.35 -4.28
C GLU A 16 -4.40 13.21 -3.24
N ILE A 17 -4.46 13.56 -1.95
CA ILE A 17 -4.85 12.62 -0.89
C ILE A 17 -6.36 12.37 -0.98
N ASN A 18 -6.76 11.27 -1.64
CA ASN A 18 -8.07 10.67 -1.42
C ASN A 18 -8.13 10.18 0.04
N GLN A 19 -8.75 10.97 0.92
CA GLN A 19 -8.98 10.57 2.31
C GLN A 19 -10.16 9.59 2.36
N ILE A 20 -9.96 8.45 3.01
CA ILE A 20 -11.01 7.47 3.25
C ILE A 20 -11.36 7.43 4.73
N SER A 21 -12.66 7.43 5.02
CA SER A 21 -13.15 7.27 6.39
C SER A 21 -13.23 5.79 6.72
N VAL A 22 -12.51 5.37 7.76
CA VAL A 22 -12.55 4.00 8.26
C VAL A 22 -12.92 4.00 9.74
N PRO A 23 -13.62 2.97 10.24
CA PRO A 23 -13.88 2.81 11.67
C PRO A 23 -12.57 2.80 12.47
N MET A 24 -12.53 3.52 13.60
CA MET A 24 -11.34 3.56 14.47
C MET A 24 -10.92 2.18 14.99
N GLU A 25 -11.85 1.23 15.06
CA GLU A 25 -11.59 -0.15 15.48
C GLU A 25 -10.66 -0.91 14.50
N MET A 26 -10.58 -0.46 13.25
CA MET A 26 -9.67 -1.00 12.25
C MET A 26 -8.27 -0.38 12.34
N MET A 27 -8.14 0.74 13.06
CA MET A 27 -6.91 1.50 13.15
C MET A 27 -6.14 1.10 14.40
N ARG A 28 -4.88 0.70 14.22
CA ARG A 28 -3.94 0.56 15.33
C ARG A 28 -3.25 1.89 15.58
N SER A 29 -2.49 1.99 16.66
CA SER A 29 -1.61 3.15 16.88
C SER A 29 -0.54 3.24 15.79
N GLY A 30 -0.26 4.43 15.30
CA GLY A 30 0.80 4.68 14.32
C GLY A 30 0.28 5.23 13.01
N GLU A 31 1.20 5.45 12.06
CA GLU A 31 0.88 6.00 10.75
C GLU A 31 0.32 4.92 9.83
N HIS A 32 -0.68 5.30 9.03
CA HIS A 32 -1.35 4.40 8.10
C HIS A 32 -1.44 5.05 6.71
N TYR A 33 -1.41 4.20 5.68
CA TYR A 33 -1.48 4.59 4.29
C TYR A 33 -2.57 3.79 3.59
N ALA A 34 -3.26 4.42 2.66
CA ALA A 34 -4.22 3.74 1.79
C ALA A 34 -3.58 3.59 0.41
N LEU A 35 -3.53 2.37 -0.12
CA LEU A 35 -3.06 2.09 -1.48
C LEU A 35 -4.15 1.36 -2.27
N GLU A 36 -4.34 1.76 -3.52
CA GLU A 36 -5.16 1.01 -4.48
C GLU A 36 -4.34 -0.14 -5.05
N VAL A 37 -4.90 -1.34 -5.03
CA VAL A 37 -4.29 -2.53 -5.60
C VAL A 37 -4.49 -2.52 -7.10
N HIS A 38 -3.40 -2.73 -7.84
CA HIS A 38 -3.44 -2.92 -9.28
C HIS A 38 -2.89 -4.29 -9.67
N GLY A 39 -3.68 -5.07 -10.41
CA GLY A 39 -3.36 -6.41 -10.88
C GLY A 39 -3.97 -7.54 -10.05
N ASP A 40 -3.57 -8.76 -10.37
CA ASP A 40 -4.17 -10.02 -9.90
C ASP A 40 -3.17 -10.93 -9.16
N SER A 41 -2.01 -10.42 -8.78
CA SER A 41 -0.94 -11.21 -8.16
C SER A 41 -1.31 -11.79 -6.79
N MET A 42 -2.34 -11.24 -6.13
CA MET A 42 -2.76 -11.61 -4.77
C MET A 42 -4.21 -12.13 -4.71
N ILE A 43 -4.78 -12.55 -5.84
CA ILE A 43 -6.18 -13.04 -5.90
C ILE A 43 -6.44 -14.24 -4.98
N ASP A 44 -5.45 -15.12 -4.80
CA ASP A 44 -5.57 -16.29 -3.92
C ASP A 44 -5.61 -15.90 -2.44
N ALA A 45 -5.10 -14.72 -2.10
CA ALA A 45 -5.25 -14.10 -0.78
C ALA A 45 -6.56 -13.32 -0.62
N GLY A 46 -7.42 -13.32 -1.65
CA GLY A 46 -8.66 -12.55 -1.69
C GLY A 46 -8.46 -11.05 -1.88
N ILE A 47 -7.30 -10.64 -2.40
CA ILE A 47 -6.98 -9.24 -2.73
C ILE A 47 -7.12 -9.06 -4.24
N PHE A 48 -8.05 -8.22 -4.66
CA PHE A 48 -8.41 -8.04 -6.07
C PHE A 48 -7.98 -6.66 -6.60
N ASP A 49 -7.89 -6.56 -7.93
CA ASP A 49 -7.67 -5.29 -8.62
C ASP A 49 -8.76 -4.27 -8.27
N GLY A 50 -8.35 -3.06 -7.91
CA GLY A 50 -9.22 -1.98 -7.46
C GLY A 50 -9.55 -2.00 -5.95
N ASP A 51 -9.12 -3.03 -5.21
CA ASP A 51 -9.26 -3.02 -3.75
C ASP A 51 -8.42 -1.92 -3.12
N THR A 52 -8.90 -1.35 -2.01
CA THR A 52 -8.14 -0.39 -1.21
C THR A 52 -7.56 -1.07 0.02
N ALA A 53 -6.23 -1.16 0.08
CA ALA A 53 -5.50 -1.71 1.22
C ALA A 53 -5.15 -0.62 2.23
N ILE A 54 -5.47 -0.84 3.51
CA ILE A 54 -5.02 0.00 4.63
C ILE A 54 -3.77 -0.62 5.21
N ILE A 55 -2.66 0.11 5.16
CA ILE A 55 -1.34 -0.40 5.54
C ILE A 55 -0.84 0.42 6.71
N GLN A 56 -0.50 -0.26 7.81
CA GLN A 56 0.23 0.35 8.91
C GLN A 56 1.71 0.44 8.54
N SER A 57 2.36 1.59 8.73
CA SER A 57 3.81 1.65 8.53
C SER A 57 4.58 0.96 9.64
N GLY A 58 5.63 0.26 9.24
CA GLY A 58 6.54 -0.43 10.13
C GLY A 58 7.82 -0.79 9.38
N ASN A 59 8.88 -1.05 10.16
CA ASN A 59 10.18 -1.44 9.62
C ASN A 59 10.46 -2.94 9.78
N THR A 60 9.48 -3.69 10.29
CA THR A 60 9.58 -5.12 10.59
C THR A 60 8.33 -5.82 10.11
N ALA A 61 8.48 -7.07 9.68
CA ALA A 61 7.39 -7.93 9.27
C ALA A 61 7.60 -9.33 9.87
N GLU A 62 6.52 -10.00 10.24
CA GLU A 62 6.54 -11.39 10.68
C GLU A 62 6.27 -12.35 9.50
N ASN A 63 6.74 -13.59 9.62
CA ASN A 63 6.53 -14.57 8.56
C ASN A 63 5.05 -14.92 8.43
N GLY A 64 4.51 -14.77 7.22
CA GLY A 64 3.09 -14.97 6.93
C GLY A 64 2.28 -13.68 6.89
N GLU A 65 2.88 -12.53 7.20
CA GLU A 65 2.24 -11.23 6.98
C GLU A 65 2.28 -10.81 5.50
N ILE A 66 1.22 -10.14 5.05
CA ILE A 66 1.19 -9.46 3.76
C ILE A 66 1.74 -8.06 3.97
N ILE A 67 2.86 -7.75 3.31
CA ILE A 67 3.53 -6.45 3.44
C ILE A 67 3.69 -5.76 2.10
N VAL A 68 3.80 -4.43 2.17
CA VAL A 68 4.30 -3.61 1.07
C VAL A 68 5.74 -3.23 1.39
N ALA A 69 6.67 -3.66 0.54
CA ALA A 69 8.08 -3.32 0.65
C ALA A 69 8.48 -2.44 -0.53
N LEU A 70 9.17 -1.34 -0.24
CA LEU A 70 9.89 -0.61 -1.27
C LEU A 70 11.21 -1.34 -1.53
N VAL A 71 11.31 -2.03 -2.66
CA VAL A 71 12.55 -2.66 -3.10
C VAL A 71 13.33 -1.65 -3.94
N GLU A 72 14.35 -1.02 -3.38
CA GLU A 72 15.25 -0.18 -4.16
C GLU A 72 16.07 -1.06 -5.13
N GLY A 73 15.85 -0.89 -6.43
CA GLY A 73 16.80 -1.34 -7.46
C GLY A 73 16.45 -2.58 -8.29
N HIS A 74 15.17 -2.95 -8.46
CA HIS A 74 14.81 -3.89 -9.53
C HIS A 74 13.59 -3.38 -10.32
N GLU A 75 13.87 -2.64 -11.39
CA GLU A 75 13.01 -2.70 -12.57
C GLU A 75 12.99 -4.17 -13.01
N ALA A 76 11.90 -4.88 -12.69
CA ALA A 76 11.65 -6.19 -13.27
C ALA A 76 11.47 -5.98 -14.78
N ARG A 77 12.44 -6.49 -15.54
CA ARG A 77 12.39 -6.55 -17.00
C ARG A 77 11.60 -7.75 -17.48
#